data_AF-A0A7C3E465-F1
#
_entry.id   AF-A0A7C3E465-F1
#
_cell.length_a   1.000
_cell.length_b   1.000
_cell.length_c   1.000
_cell.angle_alpha   90.00
_cell.angle_beta   90.00
_cell.angle_gamma   90.00
#
_symmetry.space_group_name_H-M   'P 1'
#
loop_
_entity.id
_entity.type
_entity.pdbx_description
1 polymer ?
#
loop_
_entity_poly.entity_id
_entity_poly.type
_entity_poly.pdbx_seq_one_letter_code
_entity_poly.pdbx_strand_id
1 'polypeptide(L)'
;MKKALSTTFITAAVLMCTVVGTCADMSNQHQALNMAKNWVKMVTRLSGGWGGSPAARVTGIQEFKRGDRLLGYYCPVEPSGYVVVSLYKELAPIKAYSETDSLDISSDEGMADL
;
A
#
# COMPACT_ATOMS: atom_id res chain seq x y z
N MET A 1 -43.50 38.59 -4.08
CA MET A 1 -43.10 37.20 -3.76
C MET A 1 -42.30 36.51 -4.89
N LYS A 2 -41.58 37.23 -5.76
CA LYS A 2 -40.81 36.65 -6.89
C LYS A 2 -39.28 36.67 -6.71
N LYS A 3 -38.75 37.38 -5.71
CA LYS A 3 -37.30 37.52 -5.49
C LYS A 3 -36.70 36.43 -4.60
N ALA A 4 -37.49 35.83 -3.70
CA ALA A 4 -37.01 34.82 -2.76
C ALA A 4 -36.84 33.42 -3.38
N LEU A 5 -37.44 33.16 -4.55
CA LEU A 5 -37.35 31.86 -5.23
C LEU A 5 -36.12 31.75 -6.15
N SER A 6 -35.58 32.89 -6.60
CA SER A 6 -34.46 32.95 -7.55
C SER A 6 -33.10 32.76 -6.86
N THR A 7 -32.95 33.29 -5.64
CA THR A 7 -31.69 33.18 -4.88
C THR A 7 -31.41 31.77 -4.38
N THR A 8 -32.44 30.97 -4.06
CA THR A 8 -32.27 29.60 -3.54
C THR A 8 -31.79 28.62 -4.61
N PHE A 9 -32.13 28.86 -5.89
CA PHE A 9 -31.67 28.02 -7.00
C PHE A 9 -30.20 28.22 -7.34
N ILE A 10 -29.66 29.43 -7.12
CA ILE A 10 -28.27 29.75 -7.47
C ILE A 10 -27.28 29.17 -6.44
N THR A 11 -27.66 29.09 -5.16
CA THR A 11 -26.81 28.48 -4.13
C THR A 11 -26.67 26.97 -4.26
N ALA A 12 -27.69 26.28 -4.80
CA ALA A 12 -27.64 24.83 -5.01
C ALA A 12 -26.73 24.42 -6.17
N ALA A 13 -26.56 25.27 -7.19
CA ALA A 13 -25.75 24.97 -8.37
C ALA A 13 -24.23 25.08 -8.13
N VAL A 14 -23.80 25.88 -7.14
CA VAL A 14 -22.36 26.05 -6.84
C VAL A 14 -21.83 24.92 -5.95
N LEU A 15 -22.69 24.17 -5.26
CA LEU A 15 -22.28 23.11 -4.33
C LEU A 15 -21.98 21.76 -5.00
N MET A 16 -22.24 21.60 -6.30
CA MET A 16 -22.07 20.31 -7.00
C MET A 16 -20.72 20.11 -7.72
N CYS A 17 -19.86 21.13 -7.81
CA CYS A 17 -18.67 21.06 -8.67
C CYS A 17 -17.34 20.73 -7.96
N THR A 18 -17.32 20.44 -6.67
CA THR A 18 -16.08 19.99 -5.99
C THR A 18 -16.05 18.48 -5.84
N VAL A 19 -16.27 17.75 -6.93
CA VAL A 19 -15.78 16.37 -7.01
C VAL A 19 -14.31 16.47 -7.34
N VAL A 20 -13.49 16.73 -6.32
CA VAL A 20 -12.04 16.70 -6.45
C VAL A 20 -11.71 15.26 -6.82
N GLY A 21 -11.40 15.01 -8.09
CA GLY A 21 -10.89 13.72 -8.52
C GLY A 21 -9.65 13.43 -7.72
N THR A 22 -9.73 12.52 -6.75
CA THR A 22 -8.55 12.00 -6.07
C THR A 22 -7.80 11.15 -7.08
N CYS A 23 -6.83 11.75 -7.77
CA CYS A 23 -5.83 10.97 -8.49
C CYS A 23 -5.17 10.07 -7.45
N ALA A 24 -5.32 8.75 -7.60
CA ALA A 24 -4.74 7.79 -6.68
C ALA A 24 -3.22 8.00 -6.65
N ASP A 25 -2.69 8.38 -5.48
CA ASP A 25 -1.30 8.74 -5.33
C ASP A 25 -0.48 7.45 -5.13
N MET A 26 0.45 7.21 -6.05
CA MET A 26 1.29 6.01 -6.04
C MET A 26 2.42 6.17 -5.01
N SER A 27 2.63 5.11 -4.24
CA SER A 27 3.83 4.95 -3.43
C SER A 27 5.04 4.78 -4.34
N ASN A 28 6.10 5.53 -4.09
CA ASN A 28 7.40 5.28 -4.74
C ASN A 28 8.20 4.24 -3.93
N GLN A 29 9.27 3.71 -4.53
CA GLN A 29 10.11 2.68 -3.89
C GLN A 29 10.66 3.11 -2.52
N HIS A 30 11.06 4.38 -2.37
CA HIS A 30 11.59 4.88 -1.10
C HIS A 30 10.52 4.87 0.01
N GLN A 31 9.31 5.33 -0.31
CA GLN A 31 8.17 5.30 0.61
C GLN A 31 7.79 3.87 0.97
N ALA A 32 7.70 2.98 -0.01
CA ALA A 32 7.37 1.58 0.21
C ALA A 32 8.41 0.87 1.09
N LEU A 33 9.70 1.11 0.86
CA LEU A 33 10.77 0.56 1.70
C LEU A 33 10.66 1.02 3.16
N ASN A 34 10.34 2.29 3.39
CA ASN A 34 10.15 2.82 4.73
C ASN A 34 8.91 2.22 5.42
N MET A 35 7.81 2.03 4.68
CA MET A 35 6.63 1.33 5.19
C MET A 35 6.95 -0.10 5.61
N ALA A 36 7.68 -0.85 4.77
CA ALA A 36 8.10 -2.22 5.08
C ALA A 36 8.99 -2.28 6.33
N LYS A 37 9.99 -1.39 6.45
CA LYS A 37 10.87 -1.32 7.63
C LYS A 37 10.09 -1.03 8.91
N ASN A 38 9.16 -0.08 8.84
CA ASN A 38 8.32 0.27 9.99
C ASN A 38 7.40 -0.89 10.37
N TRP A 39 6.87 -1.62 9.39
CA TRP A 39 6.06 -2.81 9.63
C TRP A 39 6.85 -3.91 10.36
N VAL A 40 8.02 -4.30 9.85
CA VAL A 40 8.89 -5.30 10.49
C VAL A 40 9.24 -4.89 11.92
N LYS A 41 9.59 -3.61 12.13
CA LYS A 41 9.89 -3.08 13.47
C LYS A 41 8.67 -3.15 14.41
N MET A 42 7.48 -2.83 13.90
CA MET A 42 6.25 -2.88 14.68
C MET A 42 5.92 -4.33 15.07
N VAL A 43 5.90 -5.26 14.12
CA VAL A 43 5.63 -6.69 14.37
C VAL A 43 6.65 -7.26 15.34
N THR A 44 7.94 -7.01 15.13
CA THR A 44 9.01 -7.47 16.04
C THR A 44 8.78 -6.97 17.48
N ARG A 45 8.36 -5.71 17.64
CA ARG A 45 8.06 -5.14 18.96
C ARG A 45 6.83 -5.76 19.62
N LEU A 46 5.80 -6.08 18.85
CA LEU A 46 4.54 -6.62 19.37
C LEU A 46 4.62 -8.12 19.66
N SER A 47 5.30 -8.87 18.79
CA SER A 47 5.38 -10.34 18.85
C SER A 47 6.65 -10.85 19.55
N GLY A 48 7.58 -9.97 19.92
CA GLY A 48 8.88 -10.33 20.52
C GLY A 48 9.94 -10.80 19.51
N GLY A 49 9.59 -10.86 18.23
CA GLY A 49 10.45 -11.26 17.13
C GLY A 49 9.69 -11.24 15.81
N TRP A 50 10.43 -11.39 14.71
CA TRP A 50 9.91 -11.69 13.38
C TRP A 50 10.39 -13.09 13.01
N GLY A 51 9.48 -14.06 12.97
CA GLY A 51 9.83 -15.46 12.76
C GLY A 51 10.74 -16.00 13.86
N GLY A 52 10.62 -15.46 15.07
CA GLY A 52 11.50 -15.75 16.22
C GLY A 52 12.82 -14.96 16.24
N SER A 53 13.11 -14.14 15.23
CA SER A 53 14.32 -13.29 15.21
C SER A 53 14.03 -11.88 15.76
N PRO A 54 14.73 -11.42 16.82
CA PRO A 54 14.59 -10.05 17.32
C PRO A 54 15.32 -9.01 16.47
N ALA A 55 16.17 -9.45 15.53
CA ALA A 55 17.05 -8.60 14.73
C ALA A 55 16.68 -8.61 13.22
N ALA A 56 15.41 -8.85 12.92
CA ALA A 56 14.96 -8.91 11.54
C ALA A 56 15.05 -7.55 10.83
N ARG A 57 15.38 -7.60 9.54
CA ARG A 57 15.58 -6.39 8.72
C ARG A 57 15.14 -6.60 7.29
N VAL A 58 14.55 -5.56 6.70
CA VAL A 58 14.27 -5.51 5.27
C VAL A 58 15.59 -5.32 4.52
N THR A 59 15.90 -6.20 3.57
CA THR A 59 17.19 -6.18 2.84
C THR A 59 17.14 -5.46 1.51
N GLY A 60 15.95 -5.28 0.94
CA GLY A 60 15.81 -4.64 -0.36
C GLY A 60 14.36 -4.34 -0.70
N ILE A 61 14.18 -3.92 -1.95
CA ILE A 61 12.87 -3.67 -2.54
C ILE A 61 12.92 -4.10 -4.00
N GLN A 62 11.86 -4.76 -4.45
CA GLN A 62 11.67 -5.19 -5.82
C GLN A 62 10.27 -4.79 -6.26
N GLU A 63 10.12 -4.49 -7.54
CA GLU A 63 8.80 -4.26 -8.13
C GLU A 63 8.04 -5.58 -8.16
N PHE A 64 6.80 -5.58 -7.66
CA PHE A 64 5.92 -6.72 -7.78
C PHE A 64 4.99 -6.48 -8.96
N LYS A 65 5.15 -7.27 -10.02
CA LYS A 65 4.52 -7.06 -11.33
C LYS A 65 3.77 -8.29 -11.82
N ARG A 66 2.74 -8.06 -12.63
CA ARG A 66 2.20 -9.05 -13.59
C ARG A 66 2.41 -8.53 -15.00
N GLY A 67 3.28 -9.18 -15.77
CA GLY A 67 3.77 -8.63 -17.04
C GLY A 67 4.34 -7.22 -16.82
N ASP A 68 3.81 -6.23 -17.53
CA ASP A 68 4.22 -4.82 -17.40
C ASP A 68 3.49 -4.06 -16.30
N ARG A 69 2.44 -4.64 -15.70
CA ARG A 69 1.62 -3.96 -14.69
C ARG A 69 2.28 -4.05 -13.32
N LEU A 70 2.65 -2.89 -12.76
CA LEU A 70 3.07 -2.77 -11.36
C LEU A 70 1.86 -2.98 -10.44
N LEU A 71 1.98 -3.93 -9.51
CA LEU A 71 0.97 -4.27 -8.50
C LEU A 71 1.34 -3.71 -7.11
N GLY A 72 2.63 -3.54 -6.85
CA GLY A 72 3.15 -3.04 -5.58
C GLY A 72 4.64 -3.27 -5.46
N TYR A 73 5.12 -3.39 -4.23
CA TYR A 73 6.53 -3.62 -3.94
C TYR A 73 6.73 -4.81 -3.01
N TYR A 74 7.65 -5.68 -3.39
CA TYR A 74 8.10 -6.81 -2.61
C TYR A 74 9.36 -6.44 -1.84
N CYS A 75 9.34 -6.65 -0.53
CA CYS A 75 10.44 -6.33 0.38
C CYS A 75 10.87 -7.61 1.12
N PRO A 76 11.97 -8.26 0.72
CA PRO A 76 12.49 -9.42 1.44
C PRO A 76 12.97 -9.04 2.84
N VAL A 77 12.79 -9.95 3.79
CA VAL A 77 13.21 -9.77 5.19
C VAL A 77 14.19 -10.87 5.57
N GLU A 78 15.30 -10.49 6.21
CA GLU A 78 16.22 -11.43 6.85
C GLU A 78 15.86 -11.62 8.33
N PRO A 79 16.01 -12.83 8.90
CA PRO A 79 16.56 -14.03 8.27
C PRO A 79 15.59 -14.76 7.34
N SER A 80 14.29 -14.47 7.43
CA SER A 80 13.24 -15.11 6.64
C SER A 80 12.04 -14.18 6.47
N GLY A 81 11.20 -14.50 5.50
CA GLY A 81 9.94 -13.79 5.30
C GLY A 81 10.00 -12.67 4.27
N TYR A 82 8.89 -11.95 4.18
CA TYR A 82 8.73 -10.83 3.27
C TYR A 82 7.62 -9.88 3.72
N VAL A 83 7.60 -8.71 3.10
CA VAL A 83 6.48 -7.75 3.16
C VAL A 83 6.12 -7.34 1.74
N VAL A 84 4.83 -7.37 1.40
CA VAL A 84 4.27 -6.79 0.17
C VAL A 84 3.56 -5.49 0.50
N VAL A 85 4.02 -4.41 -0.11
CA VAL A 85 3.52 -3.05 0.09
C VAL A 85 2.60 -2.66 -1.07
N SER A 86 1.47 -2.03 -0.74
CA SER A 86 0.51 -1.50 -1.71
C SER A 86 1.13 -0.44 -2.61
N LEU A 87 0.72 -0.46 -3.88
CA LEU A 87 1.07 0.59 -4.83
C LEU A 87 0.35 1.91 -4.56
N TYR A 88 -0.93 1.86 -4.20
CA TYR A 88 -1.77 3.06 -3.99
C TYR A 88 -1.87 3.41 -2.51
N LYS A 89 -1.68 4.69 -2.18
CA LYS A 89 -1.68 5.19 -0.79
C LYS A 89 -3.05 5.16 -0.12
N GLU A 90 -4.11 5.07 -0.91
CA GLU A 90 -5.50 4.98 -0.45
C GLU A 90 -5.85 3.57 0.04
N LEU A 91 -5.04 2.56 -0.30
CA LEU A 91 -5.19 1.20 0.17
C LEU A 91 -4.40 0.99 1.47
N ALA A 92 -4.74 -0.06 2.21
CA ALA A 92 -3.94 -0.49 3.36
C ALA A 92 -2.46 -0.64 2.93
N PRO A 93 -1.50 -0.05 3.64
CA PRO A 93 -0.12 0.05 3.17
C PRO A 93 0.55 -1.32 3.01
N ILE A 94 0.20 -2.30 3.84
CA ILE A 94 0.70 -3.68 3.75
C ILE A 94 -0.42 -4.57 3.20
N LYS A 95 -0.16 -5.24 2.08
CA LYS A 95 -1.08 -6.20 1.47
C LYS A 95 -0.93 -7.61 2.04
N ALA A 96 0.31 -8.02 2.24
CA ALA A 96 0.66 -9.34 2.73
C ALA A 96 2.04 -9.28 3.40
N TYR A 97 2.28 -10.20 4.33
CA TYR A 97 3.61 -10.48 4.86
C TYR A 97 3.66 -11.93 5.31
N SER A 98 4.87 -12.48 5.38
CA SER A 98 5.15 -13.75 6.06
C SER A 98 6.41 -13.56 6.88
N GLU A 99 6.43 -14.15 8.07
CA GLU A 99 7.58 -14.12 8.98
C GLU A 99 8.61 -15.21 8.66
N THR A 100 8.18 -16.29 8.00
CA THR A 100 8.97 -17.51 7.81
C THR A 100 9.13 -17.92 6.36
N ASP A 101 8.14 -17.66 5.51
CA ASP A 101 8.13 -18.16 4.13
C ASP A 101 8.58 -17.11 3.13
N SER A 102 9.14 -17.56 2.01
CA SER A 102 9.41 -16.72 0.85
C SER A 102 8.24 -16.73 -0.13
N LEU A 103 8.04 -15.62 -0.82
CA LEU A 103 7.14 -15.52 -1.96
C LEU A 103 7.98 -15.48 -3.24
N ASP A 104 7.71 -16.37 -4.18
CA ASP A 104 8.22 -16.23 -5.55
C ASP A 104 7.36 -15.23 -6.31
N ILE A 105 7.92 -14.04 -6.52
CA ILE A 105 7.24 -12.94 -7.23
C ILE A 105 7.30 -13.07 -8.76
N SER A 106 8.03 -14.06 -9.28
CA SER A 106 8.16 -14.35 -10.71
C SER A 106 7.26 -15.50 -11.18
N SER A 107 6.59 -16.19 -10.24
CA SER A 107 5.62 -17.23 -10.54
C SER A 107 4.41 -16.66 -11.28
N ASP A 108 3.98 -17.32 -12.35
CA ASP A 108 2.75 -16.99 -13.08
C ASP A 108 1.47 -17.44 -12.34
N GLU A 109 1.62 -18.14 -11.21
CA GLU A 109 0.53 -18.61 -10.37
C GLU A 109 0.57 -17.98 -8.97
N GLY A 110 -0.58 -17.89 -8.30
CA GLY A 110 -0.69 -17.47 -6.89
C GLY A 110 -0.93 -15.97 -6.70
N MET A 111 -0.29 -15.34 -5.70
CA MET A 111 -0.53 -13.90 -5.42
C MET A 111 -0.09 -12.96 -6.55
N ALA A 112 0.81 -13.43 -7.42
CA ALA A 112 1.21 -12.71 -8.63
C ALA A 112 0.13 -12.75 -9.73
N ASP A 113 -0.90 -13.60 -9.60
CA ASP A 113 -2.00 -13.80 -10.57
C ASP A 113 -3.34 -13.13 -10.19
N LEU A 114 -3.41 -12.37 -9.07
CA LEU A 114 -4.58 -11.53 -8.69
C LEU A 114 -4.73 -10.21 -9.46
#